data_AF-A0A968NX76-F1
#
_entry.id   AF-A0A968NX76-F1
#
_cell.length_a   1.000
_cell.length_b   1.000
_cell.length_c   1.000
_cell.angle_alpha   90.00
_cell.angle_beta   90.00
_cell.angle_gamma   90.00
#
_symmetry.space_group_name_H-M   'P 1'
#
loop_
_entity.id
_entity.type
_entity.pdbx_description
1 polymer ?
#
loop_
_entity_poly.entity_id
_entity_poly.type
_entity_poly.pdbx_seq_one_letter_code
_entity_poly.pdbx_strand_id
1 'polypeptide(L)'
;DGSEYLFYLDAEKGKSDDEVNQYIQTTVAKIKQGLAAKFSAEGADVRRVDTVGPQVGAELRRNGILAGFYALLLILIYIGLRFDYRFAPAAVFCLFHDALITMGIYSLFGWEFTVQTMAAILTIIGYSLNDTIVIFDRIRENQRFIVIATYIGFRTVPSMRR
;
A
#
# COMPACT_ATOMS: atom_id res chain seq x y z
N ASP A 1 -16.09 27.02 -13.06
CA ASP A 1 -16.33 25.71 -12.43
C ASP A 1 -17.04 24.77 -13.37
N GLY A 2 -16.26 23.96 -14.08
CA GLY A 2 -16.81 22.86 -14.87
C GLY A 2 -16.97 21.65 -13.96
N SER A 3 -18.21 21.14 -13.83
CA SER A 3 -18.49 19.91 -13.12
C SER A 3 -17.86 18.72 -13.87
N GLU A 4 -16.86 18.09 -13.27
CA GLU A 4 -16.25 16.86 -13.78
C GLU A 4 -17.03 15.65 -13.22
N TYR A 5 -17.38 14.70 -14.09
CA TYR A 5 -18.14 13.51 -13.73
C TYR A 5 -17.35 12.26 -14.08
N LEU A 6 -17.20 11.38 -13.10
CA LEU A 6 -16.54 10.09 -13.26
C LEU A 6 -17.62 8.99 -13.36
N PHE A 7 -17.55 8.18 -14.41
CA PHE A 7 -18.46 7.06 -14.61
C PHE A 7 -17.67 5.76 -14.60
N TYR A 8 -17.99 4.86 -13.67
CA TYR A 8 -17.47 3.50 -13.65
C TYR A 8 -18.41 2.59 -14.44
N LEU A 9 -17.88 1.90 -15.44
CA LEU A 9 -18.64 0.98 -16.28
C LEU A 9 -17.98 -0.38 -16.18
N ASP A 10 -18.72 -1.35 -15.65
CA ASP A 10 -18.26 -2.74 -15.55
C ASP A 10 -18.72 -3.54 -16.77
N ALA A 11 -17.86 -4.41 -17.28
CA ALA A 11 -18.17 -5.25 -18.43
C ALA A 11 -18.75 -6.59 -17.95
N GLU A 12 -19.80 -7.07 -18.62
CA GLU A 12 -20.53 -8.27 -18.21
C GLU A 12 -19.62 -9.51 -18.17
N LYS A 13 -19.66 -10.23 -17.04
CA LYS A 13 -18.73 -11.32 -16.71
C LYS A 13 -19.06 -12.58 -17.52
N GLY A 14 -18.13 -13.07 -18.35
CA GLY A 14 -18.26 -14.40 -18.97
C GLY A 14 -17.68 -14.62 -20.38
N LYS A 15 -17.00 -13.65 -20.99
CA LYS A 15 -16.42 -13.79 -22.35
C LYS A 15 -14.90 -13.86 -22.33
N SER A 16 -14.31 -14.46 -23.38
CA SER A 16 -12.86 -14.54 -23.61
C SER A 16 -12.20 -13.15 -23.48
N ASP A 17 -10.96 -13.08 -22.97
CA ASP A 17 -10.24 -11.82 -22.70
C ASP A 17 -10.22 -10.88 -23.93
N ASP A 18 -10.12 -11.44 -25.14
CA ASP A 18 -10.13 -10.69 -26.40
C ASP A 18 -11.53 -10.14 -26.77
N GLU A 19 -12.59 -10.87 -26.46
CA GLU A 19 -13.98 -10.45 -26.71
C GLU A 19 -14.42 -9.35 -25.74
N VAL A 20 -13.95 -9.41 -24.49
CA VAL A 20 -14.20 -8.36 -23.48
C VAL A 20 -13.51 -7.07 -23.88
N ASN A 21 -12.25 -7.15 -24.35
CA ASN A 21 -11.52 -5.98 -24.81
C ASN A 21 -12.21 -5.30 -26.02
N GLN A 22 -12.70 -6.08 -27.00
CA GLN A 22 -13.48 -5.53 -28.12
C GLN A 22 -14.82 -4.92 -27.68
N TYR A 23 -15.52 -5.55 -26.75
CA TYR A 23 -16.77 -5.04 -26.21
C TYR A 23 -16.58 -3.70 -25.49
N ILE A 24 -15.53 -3.56 -24.68
CA ILE A 24 -15.25 -2.31 -23.97
C ILE A 24 -14.91 -1.20 -24.97
N GLN A 25 -14.06 -1.46 -25.96
CA GLN A 25 -13.67 -0.46 -26.96
C GLN A 25 -14.87 0.03 -27.80
N THR A 26 -15.76 -0.90 -28.20
CA THR A 26 -16.97 -0.54 -28.95
C THR A 26 -18.00 0.20 -28.11
N THR A 27 -18.11 -0.12 -26.82
CA THR A 27 -18.99 0.58 -25.88
C THR A 27 -18.48 1.99 -25.59
N VAL A 28 -17.18 2.14 -25.33
CA VAL A 28 -16.51 3.44 -25.19
C VAL A 28 -16.72 4.29 -26.44
N ALA A 29 -16.56 3.71 -27.64
CA ALA A 29 -16.77 4.43 -28.89
C ALA A 29 -18.23 4.92 -29.05
N LYS A 30 -19.21 4.05 -28.73
CA LYS A 30 -20.64 4.42 -28.76
C LYS A 30 -20.97 5.51 -27.74
N ILE A 31 -20.42 5.44 -26.54
CA ILE A 31 -20.62 6.46 -25.49
C ILE A 31 -20.01 7.79 -25.92
N LYS A 32 -18.76 7.80 -26.40
CA LYS A 32 -18.11 9.02 -26.92
C LYS A 32 -18.95 9.65 -28.03
N GLN A 33 -19.45 8.85 -28.96
CA GLN A 33 -20.26 9.32 -30.07
C GLN A 33 -21.63 9.85 -29.61
N GLY A 34 -22.27 9.18 -28.64
CA GLY A 34 -23.53 9.63 -28.04
C GLY A 34 -23.39 10.91 -27.21
N LEU A 35 -22.30 11.05 -26.45
CA LEU A 35 -21.98 12.26 -25.70
C LEU A 35 -21.71 13.43 -26.65
N ALA A 36 -20.88 13.22 -27.67
CA ALA A 36 -20.60 14.24 -28.68
C ALA A 36 -21.91 14.67 -29.38
N ALA A 37 -22.74 13.74 -29.84
CA ALA A 37 -23.97 14.07 -30.54
C ALA A 37 -24.97 14.88 -29.70
N LYS A 38 -25.04 14.64 -28.38
CA LYS A 38 -26.01 15.32 -27.49
C LYS A 38 -25.48 16.58 -26.81
N PHE A 39 -24.17 16.68 -26.58
CA PHE A 39 -23.56 17.76 -25.79
C PHE A 39 -22.53 18.61 -26.56
N SER A 40 -22.43 18.45 -27.89
CA SER A 40 -21.55 19.29 -28.75
C SER A 40 -21.86 20.80 -28.65
N ALA A 41 -23.08 21.18 -28.28
CA ALA A 41 -23.48 22.58 -28.14
C ALA A 41 -22.99 23.23 -26.83
N GLU A 42 -22.64 22.44 -25.81
CA GLU A 42 -22.27 22.92 -24.46
C GLU A 42 -20.75 22.82 -24.19
N GLY A 43 -19.95 22.40 -25.18
CA GLY A 43 -18.49 22.31 -25.05
C GLY A 43 -18.01 21.16 -24.16
N ALA A 44 -18.82 20.11 -24.00
CA ALA A 44 -18.43 18.91 -23.25
C ALA A 44 -17.25 18.20 -23.92
N ASP A 45 -16.11 18.16 -23.22
CA ASP A 45 -14.87 17.53 -23.67
C ASP A 45 -14.60 16.25 -22.87
N VAL A 46 -14.32 15.15 -23.57
CA VAL A 46 -13.97 13.87 -22.93
C VAL A 46 -12.50 13.90 -22.57
N ARG A 47 -12.21 14.26 -21.32
CA ARG A 47 -10.84 14.50 -20.84
C ARG A 47 -9.97 13.26 -20.77
N ARG A 48 -10.51 12.14 -20.28
CA ARG A 48 -9.76 10.90 -20.14
C ARG A 48 -10.68 9.70 -20.22
N VAL A 49 -10.23 8.65 -20.91
CA VAL A 49 -10.85 7.33 -20.84
C VAL A 49 -9.76 6.34 -20.49
N ASP A 50 -9.85 5.79 -19.30
CA ASP A 50 -9.00 4.69 -18.86
C ASP A 50 -9.81 3.41 -18.94
N THR A 51 -9.17 2.35 -19.40
CA THR A 51 -9.79 1.03 -19.49
C THR A 51 -8.81 0.02 -18.94
N VAL A 52 -9.24 -0.73 -17.94
CA VAL A 52 -8.46 -1.82 -17.36
C VAL A 52 -9.01 -3.13 -17.91
N GLY A 53 -8.25 -3.80 -18.77
CA GLY A 53 -8.63 -5.11 -19.29
C GLY A 53 -8.48 -6.21 -18.25
N PRO A 54 -9.27 -7.30 -18.34
CA PRO A 54 -9.20 -8.43 -17.42
C PRO A 54 -7.78 -9.05 -17.33
N GLN A 55 -7.06 -9.08 -18.46
CA GLN A 55 -5.68 -9.54 -18.54
C GLN A 55 -4.71 -8.69 -17.69
N VAL A 56 -4.82 -7.36 -17.80
CA VAL A 56 -3.96 -6.42 -17.06
C VAL A 56 -4.26 -6.51 -15.57
N GLY A 57 -5.53 -6.60 -15.17
CA GLY A 57 -5.91 -6.79 -13.77
C GLY A 57 -5.38 -8.09 -13.16
N ALA A 58 -5.43 -9.20 -13.91
CA ALA A 58 -4.89 -10.48 -13.46
C ALA A 58 -3.36 -10.44 -13.29
N GLU A 59 -2.65 -9.79 -14.22
CA GLU A 59 -1.21 -9.61 -14.13
C GLU A 59 -0.81 -8.70 -12.96
N LEU A 60 -1.50 -7.58 -12.76
CA LEU A 60 -1.27 -6.68 -11.62
C LEU A 60 -1.49 -7.38 -10.29
N ARG A 61 -2.55 -8.21 -10.17
CA ARG A 61 -2.79 -9.02 -8.98
C ARG A 61 -1.62 -9.98 -8.72
N ARG A 62 -1.17 -10.72 -9.75
CA ARG A 62 -0.06 -11.67 -9.61
C ARG A 62 1.24 -10.96 -9.22
N ASN A 63 1.58 -9.89 -9.92
CA ASN A 63 2.79 -9.12 -9.66
C ASN A 63 2.75 -8.45 -8.29
N GLY A 64 1.57 -7.99 -7.85
CA GLY A 64 1.40 -7.42 -6.52
C GLY A 64 1.62 -8.44 -5.41
N ILE A 65 1.06 -9.65 -5.54
CA ILE A 65 1.29 -10.73 -4.58
C ILE A 65 2.78 -11.11 -4.51
N LEU A 66 3.43 -11.24 -5.67
CA LEU A 66 4.87 -11.54 -5.74
C LEU A 66 5.71 -10.44 -5.11
N ALA A 67 5.42 -9.17 -5.42
CA ALA A 67 6.14 -8.03 -4.85
C ALA A 67 6.00 -7.98 -3.32
N GLY A 68 4.78 -8.17 -2.80
CA GLY A 68 4.53 -8.24 -1.35
C GLY A 68 5.27 -9.41 -0.68
N PHE A 69 5.31 -10.58 -1.33
CA PHE A 69 6.05 -11.74 -0.84
C PHE A 69 7.56 -11.46 -0.75
N TYR A 70 8.16 -10.92 -1.82
CA TYR A 70 9.59 -10.56 -1.81
C TYR A 70 9.91 -9.47 -0.79
N ALA A 71 9.04 -8.46 -0.64
CA ALA A 71 9.19 -7.43 0.37
C ALA A 71 9.21 -8.03 1.78
N LEU A 72 8.22 -8.87 2.11
CA LEU A 72 8.13 -9.54 3.41
C LEU A 72 9.38 -10.40 3.69
N LEU A 73 9.83 -11.16 2.70
CA LEU A 73 11.03 -12.00 2.81
C LEU A 73 12.29 -11.16 3.07
N LEU A 74 12.47 -10.05 2.35
CA LEU A 74 13.60 -9.15 2.55
C LEU A 74 13.59 -8.51 3.94
N ILE A 75 12.41 -8.12 4.43
CA ILE A 75 12.27 -7.52 5.77
C ILE A 75 12.60 -8.55 6.86
N LEU A 76 12.13 -9.79 6.73
CA LEU A 76 12.47 -10.87 7.66
C LEU A 76 13.97 -11.14 7.71
N ILE A 77 14.62 -11.21 6.54
CA ILE A 77 16.08 -11.36 6.45
C ILE A 77 16.77 -10.17 7.12
N TYR A 78 16.37 -8.96 6.79
CA TYR A 78 16.96 -7.74 7.35
C TYR A 78 16.87 -7.70 8.88
N ILE A 79 15.68 -7.94 9.44
CA ILE A 79 15.47 -7.96 10.89
C ILE A 79 16.26 -9.10 11.53
N GLY A 80 16.26 -10.28 10.92
CA GLY A 80 17.01 -11.44 11.41
C GLY A 80 18.52 -11.22 11.46
N LEU A 81 19.08 -10.43 10.53
CA LEU A 81 20.49 -10.04 10.55
C LEU A 81 20.77 -8.88 11.52
N ARG A 82 19.79 -7.99 11.76
CA ARG A 82 19.96 -6.78 12.58
C ARG A 82 19.73 -6.99 14.07
N PHE A 83 18.88 -7.95 14.46
CA PHE A 83 18.41 -8.14 15.84
C PHE A 83 18.61 -9.56 16.35
N ASP A 84 18.88 -9.69 17.67
CA ASP A 84 18.88 -10.98 18.36
C ASP A 84 17.49 -11.63 18.33
N TYR A 85 17.45 -12.97 18.23
CA TYR A 85 16.23 -13.79 18.09
C TYR A 85 15.13 -13.51 19.13
N ARG A 86 15.46 -12.90 20.27
CA ARG A 86 14.51 -12.50 21.33
C ARG A 86 13.49 -11.45 20.86
N PHE A 87 13.82 -10.68 19.82
CA PHE A 87 12.94 -9.62 19.27
C PHE A 87 12.10 -10.07 18.05
N ALA A 88 12.30 -11.30 17.57
CA ALA A 88 11.57 -11.86 16.43
C ALA A 88 10.03 -11.80 16.57
N PRO A 89 9.40 -12.13 17.71
CA PRO A 89 7.94 -12.08 17.80
C PRO A 89 7.36 -10.65 17.71
N ALA A 90 8.08 -9.64 18.20
CA ALA A 90 7.66 -8.25 18.08
C ALA A 90 7.70 -7.77 16.61
N ALA A 91 8.73 -8.18 15.86
CA ALA A 91 8.84 -7.89 14.43
C ALA A 91 7.72 -8.53 13.60
N VAL A 92 7.37 -9.79 13.89
CA VAL A 92 6.27 -10.49 13.20
C VAL A 92 4.93 -9.81 13.46
N PHE A 93 4.67 -9.38 14.70
CA PHE A 93 3.45 -8.63 15.03
C PHE A 93 3.40 -7.27 14.32
N CYS A 94 4.53 -6.56 14.26
CA CYS A 94 4.64 -5.33 13.47
C CYS A 94 4.33 -5.55 11.99
N LEU A 95 4.88 -6.59 11.37
CA LEU A 95 4.58 -6.87 9.97
C LEU A 95 3.11 -7.26 9.72
N PHE A 96 2.53 -8.01 10.67
CA PHE A 96 1.15 -8.44 10.56
C PHE A 96 0.17 -7.25 10.62
N HIS A 97 0.33 -6.35 11.59
CA HIS A 97 -0.59 -5.21 11.70
C HIS A 97 -0.46 -4.24 10.51
N ASP A 98 0.76 -4.00 10.00
CA ASP A 98 0.98 -3.17 8.81
C ASP A 98 0.26 -3.76 7.58
N ALA A 99 0.38 -5.07 7.35
CA ALA A 99 -0.31 -5.75 6.25
C ALA A 99 -1.84 -5.74 6.40
N LEU A 100 -2.33 -5.90 7.63
CA LEU A 100 -3.77 -5.96 7.90
C LEU A 100 -4.44 -4.59 7.74
N ILE A 101 -3.80 -3.53 8.23
CA ILE A 101 -4.30 -2.16 8.11
C ILE A 101 -4.26 -1.71 6.64
N THR A 102 -3.15 -1.95 5.93
CA THR A 102 -3.04 -1.57 4.52
C THR A 102 -4.07 -2.27 3.64
N MET A 103 -4.29 -3.58 3.80
CA MET A 103 -5.36 -4.29 3.08
C MET A 103 -6.76 -3.87 3.52
N GLY A 104 -6.95 -3.61 4.82
CA GLY A 104 -8.24 -3.16 5.37
C GLY A 104 -8.69 -1.83 4.78
N ILE A 105 -7.79 -0.85 4.68
CA ILE A 105 -8.07 0.45 4.06
C ILE A 105 -8.42 0.27 2.58
N TYR A 106 -7.62 -0.47 1.80
CA TYR A 106 -7.90 -0.69 0.38
C TYR A 106 -9.24 -1.38 0.13
N SER A 107 -9.60 -2.35 0.97
CA SER A 107 -10.88 -3.05 0.90
C SER A 107 -12.07 -2.12 1.16
N LEU A 108 -11.94 -1.19 2.11
CA LEU A 108 -13.02 -0.27 2.48
C LEU A 108 -13.25 0.84 1.45
N PHE A 109 -12.19 1.37 0.85
CA PHE A 109 -12.28 2.47 -0.11
C PHE A 109 -12.45 2.02 -1.56
N GLY A 110 -12.33 0.72 -1.85
CA GLY A 110 -12.51 0.17 -3.19
C GLY A 110 -11.53 0.76 -4.22
N TRP A 111 -10.35 1.20 -3.78
CA TRP A 111 -9.38 1.84 -4.65
C TRP A 111 -8.79 0.86 -5.65
N GLU A 112 -8.56 1.36 -6.87
CA GLU A 112 -7.92 0.60 -7.93
C GLU A 112 -6.48 0.25 -7.55
N PHE A 113 -6.16 -1.04 -7.65
CA PHE A 113 -4.83 -1.54 -7.35
C PHE A 113 -3.98 -1.47 -8.62
N THR A 114 -3.07 -0.49 -8.69
CA THR A 114 -2.18 -0.22 -9.83
C THR A 114 -0.71 -0.47 -9.47
N VAL A 115 0.18 -0.44 -10.47
CA VAL A 115 1.63 -0.56 -10.23
C VAL A 115 2.14 0.65 -9.44
N GLN A 116 1.62 1.83 -9.72
CA GLN A 116 1.95 3.09 -9.06
C GLN A 116 1.53 3.07 -7.59
N THR A 117 0.33 2.57 -7.31
CA THR A 117 -0.13 2.41 -5.91
C THR A 117 0.72 1.39 -5.17
N MET A 118 1.14 0.30 -5.82
CA MET A 118 2.04 -0.67 -5.20
C MET A 118 3.39 -0.04 -4.84
N ALA A 119 3.98 0.75 -5.74
CA ALA A 119 5.22 1.46 -5.46
C ALA A 119 5.07 2.44 -4.27
N ALA A 120 3.95 3.16 -4.20
CA ALA A 120 3.64 4.05 -3.09
C ALA A 120 3.50 3.30 -1.76
N ILE A 121 2.75 2.18 -1.74
CA ILE A 121 2.59 1.33 -0.54
C ILE A 121 3.95 0.84 -0.05
N LEU A 122 4.77 0.32 -0.95
CA LEU A 122 6.09 -0.21 -0.60
C LEU A 122 6.99 0.88 -0.01
N THR A 123 6.88 2.12 -0.50
CA THR A 123 7.58 3.29 0.02
C THR A 123 7.13 3.64 1.44
N ILE A 124 5.82 3.63 1.69
CA ILE A 124 5.26 3.92 3.02
C ILE A 124 5.71 2.85 4.03
N ILE A 125 5.66 1.58 3.63
CA ILE A 125 6.15 0.46 4.47
C ILE A 125 7.63 0.64 4.81
N GLY A 126 8.45 1.05 3.84
CA GLY A 126 9.87 1.33 4.09
C GLY A 126 10.10 2.40 5.16
N TYR A 127 9.32 3.48 5.14
CA TYR A 127 9.36 4.52 6.17
C TYR A 127 8.87 4.03 7.54
N SER A 128 7.75 3.29 7.59
CA SER A 128 7.19 2.69 8.82
C SER A 128 8.22 1.78 9.52
N LEU A 129 8.88 0.93 8.72
CA LEU A 129 9.92 0.04 9.22
C LEU A 129 11.15 0.80 9.71
N ASN A 130 11.58 1.83 8.99
CA ASN A 130 12.70 2.67 9.42
C ASN A 130 12.43 3.28 10.81
N ASP A 131 11.22 3.77 11.06
CA ASP A 131 10.84 4.30 12.38
C ASP A 131 10.85 3.20 13.46
N THR A 132 10.28 2.03 13.16
CA THR A 132 10.29 0.86 14.06
C THR A 132 11.72 0.44 14.45
N ILE A 133 12.65 0.45 13.50
CA ILE A 133 14.06 0.11 13.74
C ILE A 133 14.71 1.10 14.70
N VAL A 134 14.51 2.40 14.51
CA VAL A 134 15.09 3.43 15.39
C VAL A 134 14.56 3.26 16.81
N ILE A 135 13.27 3.00 16.97
CA ILE A 135 12.66 2.77 18.29
C ILE A 135 13.22 1.49 18.93
N PHE A 136 13.30 0.38 18.19
CA PHE A 136 13.85 -0.88 18.72
C PHE A 136 15.33 -0.77 19.09
N ASP A 137 16.12 0.01 18.34
CA ASP A 137 17.52 0.28 18.68
C ASP A 137 17.61 1.11 19.99
N ARG A 138 16.78 2.14 20.15
CA ARG A 138 16.72 2.92 21.41
C ARG A 138 16.34 2.05 22.61
N ILE A 139 15.38 1.13 22.45
CA ILE A 139 14.99 0.21 23.52
C ILE A 139 16.17 -0.67 23.95
N ARG A 140 16.95 -1.20 22.99
CA ARG A 140 18.16 -1.99 23.27
C ARG A 140 19.23 -1.17 23.98
N GLU A 141 19.45 0.07 23.54
CA GLU A 141 20.41 0.97 24.15
C GLU A 141 20.02 1.28 25.61
N ASN A 142 18.74 1.61 25.86
CA ASN A 142 18.24 1.83 27.22
C ASN A 142 18.38 0.60 28.10
N GLN A 143 18.12 -0.61 27.58
CA GLN A 143 18.35 -1.84 28.33
C GLN A 143 19.83 -2.02 28.71
N ARG A 144 20.77 -1.70 27.81
CA ARG A 144 22.21 -1.69 28.13
C ARG A 144 22.56 -0.66 29.20
N PHE A 145 22.03 0.56 29.11
CA PHE A 145 22.26 1.60 30.12
C PHE A 145 21.75 1.20 31.51
N ILE A 146 20.55 0.62 31.61
CA ILE A 146 19.98 0.16 32.89
C ILE A 146 20.86 -0.92 33.52
N VAL A 147 21.35 -1.87 32.72
CA VAL A 147 22.25 -2.93 33.20
C VAL A 147 23.57 -2.34 33.71
N ILE A 148 24.18 -1.40 32.98
CA ILE A 148 25.43 -0.74 33.38
C ILE A 148 25.22 0.12 34.64
N ALA A 149 24.17 0.91 34.72
CA ALA A 149 23.88 1.76 35.88
C ALA A 149 23.67 0.93 37.17
N THR A 150 23.04 -0.24 37.04
CA THR A 150 22.88 -1.21 38.14
C THR A 150 24.24 -1.76 38.57
N TYR A 151 25.12 -2.08 37.62
CA TYR A 151 26.43 -2.66 37.90
C TYR A 151 27.43 -1.65 38.51
N ILE A 152 27.34 -0.38 38.10
CA ILE A 152 28.20 0.71 38.59
C ILE A 152 27.64 1.31 39.91
N GLY A 153 26.45 0.89 40.36
CA GLY A 153 25.91 1.31 41.66
C GLY A 153 25.49 2.77 41.71
N PHE A 154 25.07 3.36 40.58
CA PHE A 154 24.53 4.72 40.57
C PHE A 154 23.11 4.71 41.16
N ARG A 155 23.02 4.83 42.49
CA ARG A 155 21.78 5.15 43.20
C ARG A 155 21.27 6.48 42.68
N THR A 156 19.98 6.52 42.35
CA THR A 156 19.24 7.71 41.94
C THR A 156 19.56 8.91 42.83
N VAL A 157 19.83 10.06 42.18
CA VAL A 157 19.95 11.36 42.83
C VAL A 157 18.71 11.59 43.71
N PRO A 158 18.86 11.88 45.02
CA PRO A 158 17.72 12.15 45.88
C PRO A 158 17.11 13.48 45.46
N SER A 159 15.80 13.48 45.26
CA SER A 159 14.99 14.66 45.01
C SER A 159 15.23 15.72 46.09
N MET A 160 16.03 16.74 45.79
CA MET A 160 16.08 17.94 46.60
C MET A 160 14.86 18.80 46.26
N ARG A 161 13.86 18.64 47.12
CA ARG A 161 12.70 19.49 47.27
C ARG A 161 13.13 20.94 47.50
N ARG A 162 12.83 21.84 46.56
CA ARG A 162 12.06 23.08 46.75
C ARG A 162 11.89 23.80 45.41
#